data_AF-A0A920Q7W2-F1
#
_entry.id   AF-A0A920Q7W2-F1
#
_cell.length_a   1.000
_cell.length_b   1.000
_cell.length_c   1.000
_cell.angle_alpha   90.00
_cell.angle_beta   90.00
_cell.angle_gamma   90.00
#
_symmetry.space_group_name_H-M   'P 1'
#
loop_
_entity.id
_entity.type
_entity.pdbx_description
1 polymer ?
#
loop_
_entity_poly.entity_id
_entity_poly.type
_entity_poly.pdbx_seq_one_letter_code
_entity_poly.pdbx_strand_id
1 'polypeptide(L)'
;MLPVEVRILPTYEVVASFGLLNTYSGLIFPLIASATATFLFRQFFMTVPDEIVEAARIDGAKPKRFFIDILIPISRTNIALFL
;
A
#
# COMPACT_ATOMS: atom_id res chain seq x y z
N MET A 1 -10.75 -6.37 -13.13
CA MET A 1 -10.30 -4.99 -13.37
C MET A 1 -11.40 -4.28 -14.12
N LEU A 2 -11.80 -3.07 -13.69
CA LEU A 2 -12.73 -2.25 -14.47
C LEU A 2 -11.98 -1.56 -15.62
N PRO A 3 -12.60 -1.40 -16.80
CA PRO A 3 -12.01 -0.65 -17.91
C PRO A 3 -11.55 0.75 -17.48
N VAL A 4 -10.49 1.27 -18.12
CA VAL A 4 -9.91 2.57 -17.75
C VAL A 4 -10.94 3.69 -17.91
N GLU A 5 -11.71 3.62 -18.98
CA GLU A 5 -12.73 4.59 -19.38
C GLU A 5 -13.80 4.76 -18.29
N VAL A 6 -14.21 3.66 -17.66
CA VAL A 6 -15.21 3.65 -16.58
C VAL A 6 -14.68 4.24 -15.28
N ARG A 7 -13.35 4.25 -15.10
CA ARG A 7 -12.69 4.79 -13.89
C ARG A 7 -12.40 6.29 -13.97
N ILE A 8 -12.49 6.91 -15.15
CA ILE A 8 -12.16 8.33 -15.33
C ILE A 8 -13.16 9.22 -14.57
N LEU A 9 -14.47 9.00 -14.78
CA LEU A 9 -15.51 9.84 -14.18
C LEU A 9 -15.47 9.83 -12.64
N PRO A 10 -15.46 8.65 -11.98
CA PRO A 10 -15.42 8.61 -10.51
C PRO A 10 -14.12 9.21 -9.95
N THR A 11 -13.00 9.00 -10.63
CA THR A 11 -11.71 9.58 -10.23
C THR A 11 -11.74 11.10 -10.30
N TYR A 12 -12.31 11.66 -11.37
CA TYR A 12 -12.48 13.11 -11.53
C TYR A 12 -13.38 13.69 -10.43
N GLU A 13 -14.52 13.06 -10.15
CA GLU A 13 -15.43 13.50 -9.08
C GLU A 13 -14.77 13.54 -7.71
N VAL A 14 -13.95 12.53 -7.38
CA VAL A 14 -13.19 12.49 -6.12
C VAL A 14 -12.19 13.66 -6.05
N VAL A 15 -11.40 13.89 -7.09
CA VAL A 15 -10.43 15.01 -7.14
C VAL A 15 -11.14 16.37 -7.06
N ALA A 16 -12.28 16.51 -7.74
CA ALA A 16 -13.12 17.70 -7.68
C ALA A 16 -13.68 17.94 -6.28
N SER A 17 -14.18 16.90 -5.61
CA SER A 17 -14.71 16.99 -4.25
C SER A 17 -13.65 17.40 -3.22
N PHE A 18 -12.39 17.03 -3.44
CA PHE A 18 -11.26 17.46 -2.62
C PHE A 18 -10.71 18.84 -3.00
N GLY A 19 -11.25 19.52 -4.02
CA GLY A 19 -10.76 20.81 -4.49
C GLY A 19 -9.36 20.76 -5.10
N LEU A 20 -8.93 19.57 -5.56
CA LEU A 20 -7.58 19.32 -6.07
C LEU A 20 -7.46 19.47 -7.60
N LEU A 21 -8.49 20.04 -8.26
CA LEU A 21 -8.45 20.27 -9.70
C LEU A 21 -7.29 21.23 -10.06
N ASN A 22 -6.62 20.95 -11.18
CA ASN A 22 -5.46 21.71 -11.68
C ASN A 22 -4.26 21.76 -10.72
N THR A 23 -4.08 20.75 -9.87
CA THR A 23 -2.92 20.62 -8.98
C THR A 23 -2.15 19.33 -9.22
N TYR A 24 -0.84 19.32 -8.91
CA TYR A 24 -0.05 18.09 -8.95
C TYR A 24 -0.57 17.03 -7.98
N SER A 25 -1.08 17.44 -6.82
CA SER A 25 -1.72 16.53 -5.87
C SER A 25 -2.97 15.87 -6.48
N GLY A 26 -3.77 16.59 -7.24
CA GLY A 26 -4.91 16.03 -7.98
C GLY A 26 -4.55 14.99 -9.03
N LEU A 27 -3.32 15.04 -9.57
CA LEU A 27 -2.79 14.00 -10.47
C LEU A 27 -2.22 12.80 -9.69
N ILE A 28 -1.57 13.05 -8.54
CA ILE A 28 -0.87 12.01 -7.76
C ILE A 28 -1.86 11.18 -6.93
N PHE A 29 -2.76 11.82 -6.17
CA PHE A 29 -3.61 11.15 -5.18
C PHE A 29 -4.46 10.01 -5.74
N PRO A 30 -5.10 10.13 -6.91
CA PRO A 30 -5.90 9.03 -7.43
C PRO A 30 -5.07 7.85 -7.94
N LEU A 31 -3.81 8.10 -8.31
CA LEU A 31 -2.95 7.12 -8.96
C LEU A 31 -1.96 6.47 -7.99
N ILE A 32 -1.78 7.00 -6.78
CA ILE A 32 -0.82 6.50 -5.79
C ILE A 32 -1.17 5.09 -5.28
N ALA A 33 -2.45 4.71 -5.31
CA ALA A 33 -2.90 3.40 -4.87
C ALA A 33 -2.92 2.41 -6.05
N SER A 34 -2.01 1.45 -6.02
CA SER A 34 -1.94 0.37 -7.03
C SER A 34 -2.55 -0.92 -6.51
N ALA A 35 -3.62 -1.40 -7.15
CA ALA A 35 -4.23 -2.69 -6.83
C ALA A 35 -3.25 -3.86 -6.99
N THR A 36 -2.39 -3.80 -8.01
CA THR A 36 -1.35 -4.81 -8.26
C THR A 36 -0.29 -4.81 -7.18
N ALA A 37 0.14 -3.61 -6.73
CA ALA A 37 1.09 -3.50 -5.62
C ALA A 37 0.49 -4.09 -4.34
N THR A 38 -0.73 -3.67 -3.98
CA THR A 38 -1.44 -4.20 -2.80
C THR A 38 -1.56 -5.72 -2.84
N PHE A 39 -1.89 -6.29 -4.00
CA PHE A 39 -1.98 -7.73 -4.16
C PHE A 39 -0.63 -8.42 -3.93
N LEU A 40 0.45 -7.93 -4.55
CA LEU A 40 1.77 -8.53 -4.43
C LEU A 40 2.37 -8.39 -3.02
N PHE A 41 2.21 -7.23 -2.37
CA PHE A 41 2.56 -7.06 -0.96
C PHE A 41 1.81 -8.04 -0.06
N ARG A 42 0.50 -8.25 -0.30
CA ARG A 42 -0.29 -9.23 0.44
C ARG A 42 0.26 -10.65 0.25
N GLN A 43 0.59 -11.06 -0.98
CA GLN A 43 1.16 -12.38 -1.23
C GLN A 43 2.50 -12.55 -0.50
N PHE A 44 3.35 -11.53 -0.54
CA PHE A 44 4.62 -11.54 0.17
C PHE A 44 4.43 -11.64 1.69
N PHE A 45 3.53 -10.86 2.29
CA PHE A 45 3.29 -10.94 3.74
C PHE A 45 2.73 -12.30 4.17
N MET A 46 1.98 -12.98 3.32
CA MET A 46 1.52 -14.35 3.59
C MET A 46 2.65 -15.40 3.57
N THR A 47 3.81 -15.09 3.00
CA THR A 47 4.99 -15.97 3.06
C THR A 47 5.82 -15.79 4.33
N VAL A 48 5.53 -14.78 5.15
CA VAL A 48 6.24 -14.53 6.41
C VAL A 48 5.81 -15.59 7.42
N PRO A 49 6.73 -16.37 8.02
CA PRO A 49 6.38 -17.39 9.00
C PRO A 49 5.73 -16.81 10.26
N ASP A 50 4.70 -17.49 10.77
CA ASP A 50 3.99 -17.10 11.99
C ASP A 50 4.90 -17.10 13.23
N GLU A 51 5.96 -17.91 13.23
CA GLU A 51 6.97 -17.97 14.30
C GLU A 51 7.62 -16.60 14.58
N ILE A 52 7.83 -15.79 13.52
CA ILE A 52 8.41 -14.44 13.66
C ILE A 52 7.40 -13.49 14.34
N VAL A 53 6.11 -13.67 14.06
CA VAL A 53 5.04 -12.90 14.67
C VAL A 53 4.91 -13.25 16.14
N GLU A 54 4.95 -14.54 16.48
CA GLU A 54 4.87 -15.01 17.86
C GLU A 54 6.11 -14.62 18.66
N ALA A 55 7.32 -14.74 18.11
CA ALA A 55 8.55 -14.25 18.73
C ALA A 55 8.47 -12.75 19.04
N ALA A 56 8.03 -11.93 18.08
CA ALA A 56 7.86 -10.50 18.28
C ALA A 56 6.80 -10.18 19.35
N ARG A 57 5.73 -10.98 19.48
CA ARG A 57 4.74 -10.83 20.56
C ARG A 57 5.32 -11.18 21.92
N ILE A 58 6.10 -12.25 22.01
CA ILE A 58 6.80 -12.65 23.25
C ILE A 58 7.77 -11.54 23.69
N ASP A 59 8.46 -10.90 22.74
CA ASP A 59 9.33 -9.74 22.97
C ASP A 59 8.56 -8.43 23.30
N GLY A 60 7.22 -8.49 23.38
CA GLY A 60 6.37 -7.35 23.72
C GLY A 60 6.26 -6.31 22.60
N ALA A 61 6.59 -6.65 21.35
CA ALA A 61 6.48 -5.74 20.23
C ALA A 61 5.00 -5.44 19.91
N LYS A 62 4.64 -4.16 19.91
CA LYS A 62 3.32 -3.70 19.44
C LYS A 62 3.22 -3.87 17.92
N PRO A 63 2.02 -4.02 17.34
CA PRO A 63 1.84 -4.18 15.88
C PRO A 63 2.53 -3.10 15.04
N LYS A 64 2.52 -1.83 15.51
CA LYS A 64 3.24 -0.73 14.85
C LYS A 64 4.75 -0.96 14.79
N ARG A 65 5.32 -1.48 15.87
CA ARG A 65 6.76 -1.79 15.97
C ARG A 65 7.11 -2.98 15.08
N PHE A 66 6.31 -4.05 15.12
CA PHE A 66 6.47 -5.20 14.22
C PHE A 66 6.46 -4.78 12.74
N PHE A 67 5.52 -3.90 12.37
CA PHE A 67 5.43 -3.40 11.00
C PHE A 67 6.69 -2.64 10.57
N ILE A 68 7.17 -1.70 11.40
CA ILE A 68 8.31 -0.84 11.05
C ILE A 68 9.64 -1.58 11.16
N ASP A 69 9.85 -2.34 12.22
CA ASP A 69 11.14 -2.94 12.54
C ASP A 69 11.34 -4.29 11.83
N ILE A 70 10.27 -4.97 11.43
CA ILE A 70 10.34 -6.31 10.80
C ILE A 70 9.77 -6.30 9.39
N LEU A 71 8.47 -5.98 9.22
CA LEU A 71 7.82 -6.10 7.90
C LEU A 71 8.41 -5.14 6.84
N ILE A 72 8.68 -3.88 7.17
CA ILE A 72 9.27 -2.93 6.21
C ILE A 72 10.67 -3.39 5.74
N PRO A 73 11.63 -3.74 6.62
CA PRO A 73 12.95 -4.21 6.20
C PRO A 73 12.93 -5.43 5.29
N ILE A 74 12.12 -6.45 5.60
CA ILE A 74 12.03 -7.65 4.76
C ILE A 74 11.34 -7.36 3.42
N SER A 75 10.45 -6.35 3.38
CA SER A 75 9.80 -5.91 2.15
C SER A 75 10.62 -4.96 1.30
N ARG A 76 11.87 -4.63 1.64
CA ARG A 76 12.71 -3.68 0.88
C ARG A 76 12.76 -3.97 -0.62
N THR A 77 12.90 -5.24 -1.00
CA THR A 77 12.93 -5.64 -2.42
C THR A 77 11.58 -5.40 -3.10
N ASN A 78 10.47 -5.69 -2.42
CA ASN A 78 9.13 -5.40 -2.94
C ASN A 78 8.89 -3.89 -3.04
N ILE A 79 9.35 -3.11 -2.06
CA ILE A 79 9.25 -1.64 -2.09
C ILE A 79 10.04 -1.09 -3.29
N ALA A 80 11.25 -1.59 -3.53
CA ALA A 80 12.06 -1.18 -4.68
C ALA A 80 11.45 -1.55 -6.04
N LEU A 81 10.60 -2.57 -6.10
CA LEU A 81 9.90 -2.96 -7.34
C LEU A 81 8.79 -1.98 -7.72
N PHE A 82 8.18 -1.30 -6.75
CA PHE A 82 7.04 -0.40 -6.97
C PHE A 82 7.36 1.09 -6.85
N LEU A 83 8.60 1.43 -6.49
CA LEU A 83 9.15 2.78 -6.55
C LEU A 83 9.81 3.03 -7.91
#